data_AF-F9RNZ3-F1
#
_entry.id   AF-F9RNZ3-F1
#
_cell.length_a   1.000
_cell.length_b   1.000
_cell.length_c   1.000
_cell.angle_alpha   90.00
_cell.angle_beta   90.00
_cell.angle_gamma   90.00
#
_symmetry.space_group_name_H-M   'P 1'
#
loop_
_entity.id
_entity.type
_entity.pdbx_description
1 polymer ?
#
loop_
_entity_poly.entity_id
_entity_poly.type
_entity_poly.pdbx_seq_one_letter_code
_entity_poly.pdbx_strand_id
1 'polypeptide(L)'
;MAVATYRGFEMKTVGSTTDVWQVRIKNTILQGSTAALKKSIDWFCDTATIIDPKEFTSLATTRENQGKAVQENFFGYIIKSDTGEPNSWYCFFNGKLIKGGKLAIQKHIEGYLIAKKKAEQQKK
;
A
#
# COMPACT_ATOMS: atom_id res chain seq x y z
N MET A 1 26.37 8.60 -23.02
CA MET A 1 25.09 9.16 -22.55
C MET A 1 23.97 8.42 -23.27
N ALA A 2 23.17 7.64 -22.56
CA ALA A 2 22.04 6.94 -23.17
C ALA A 2 20.89 7.94 -23.36
N VAL A 3 20.30 7.94 -24.55
CA VAL A 3 19.12 8.74 -24.87
C VAL A 3 17.97 7.77 -25.12
N ALA A 4 16.88 7.93 -24.39
CA ALA A 4 15.65 7.17 -24.59
C ALA A 4 14.51 8.13 -24.88
N THR A 5 13.64 7.78 -25.82
CA THR A 5 12.47 8.60 -26.13
C THR A 5 11.23 7.93 -25.54
N TYR A 6 10.42 8.68 -24.80
CA TYR A 6 9.15 8.20 -24.23
C TYR A 6 8.04 9.22 -24.48
N ARG A 7 6.98 8.80 -25.18
CA ARG A 7 5.83 9.65 -25.59
C ARG A 7 6.25 11.00 -26.22
N GLY A 8 7.32 10.99 -27.02
CA GLY A 8 7.84 12.18 -27.69
C GLY A 8 8.78 13.06 -26.84
N PHE A 9 9.09 12.67 -25.61
CA PHE A 9 10.07 13.35 -24.76
C PHE A 9 11.41 12.62 -24.74
N GLU A 10 12.49 13.38 -24.91
CA GLU A 10 13.86 12.87 -24.82
C GLU A 10 14.31 12.80 -23.36
N MET A 11 14.60 11.58 -22.91
CA MET A 11 15.20 11.29 -21.62
C MET A 11 16.69 11.04 -21.81
N LYS A 12 17.52 11.70 -21.00
CA LYS A 12 18.98 11.58 -21.02
C LYS A 12 19.47 11.09 -19.66
N THR A 13 20.42 10.18 -19.63
CA THR A 13 21.09 9.79 -18.38
C THR A 13 21.98 10.92 -17.88
N VAL A 14 21.95 11.22 -16.58
CA VAL A 14 22.82 12.22 -15.96
C VAL A 14 24.04 11.54 -15.33
N GLY A 15 25.21 11.79 -15.89
CA GLY A 15 26.49 11.28 -15.37
C GLY A 15 26.83 9.85 -15.84
N SER A 16 27.72 9.18 -15.08
CA SER A 16 28.18 7.80 -15.32
C SER A 16 27.25 6.73 -14.78
N THR A 17 26.18 7.13 -14.07
CA THR A 17 25.23 6.23 -13.43
C THR A 17 24.01 6.04 -14.33
N THR A 18 23.66 4.79 -14.65
CA THR A 18 22.51 4.43 -15.49
C THR A 18 21.15 4.54 -14.78
N ASP A 19 21.15 4.89 -13.49
CA ASP A 19 19.97 4.90 -12.62
C ASP A 19 19.20 6.24 -12.66
N VAL A 20 19.92 7.35 -12.88
CA VAL A 20 19.33 8.70 -12.87
C VAL A 20 19.14 9.19 -14.29
N TRP A 21 17.88 9.43 -14.62
CA TRP A 21 17.46 9.97 -15.90
C TRP A 21 17.00 11.41 -15.72
N GLN A 22 17.04 12.16 -16.82
CA GLN A 22 16.61 13.54 -16.89
C GLN A 22 15.75 13.72 -18.12
N VAL A 23 14.63 14.42 -17.97
CA VAL A 23 13.77 14.80 -19.09
C VAL A 23 13.52 16.31 -19.03
N ARG A 24 13.50 16.95 -20.19
CA ARG A 24 13.12 18.35 -20.32
C ARG A 24 11.68 18.42 -20.84
N ILE A 25 10.77 18.89 -20.01
CA ILE A 25 9.37 19.15 -20.40
C ILE A 25 9.18 20.67 -20.42
N LYS A 26 8.96 21.24 -21.61
CA LYS A 26 8.86 22.69 -21.81
C LYS A 26 10.07 23.46 -21.21
N ASN A 27 9.86 24.19 -20.12
CA ASN A 27 10.89 24.99 -19.43
C ASN A 27 11.43 24.31 -18.16
N THR A 28 10.92 23.13 -17.80
CA THR A 28 11.29 22.45 -16.56
C THR A 28 12.14 21.22 -16.87
N ILE A 29 13.23 21.10 -16.13
CA ILE A 29 14.13 19.95 -16.20
C ILE A 29 13.83 19.07 -14.99
N LEU A 30 13.34 17.87 -15.25
CA LEU A 30 12.99 16.88 -14.22
C LEU A 30 14.07 15.81 -14.19
N GLN A 31 14.54 15.44 -12.99
CA GLN A 31 15.55 14.40 -12.79
C GLN A 31 15.04 13.36 -11.80
N GLY A 32 15.22 12.09 -12.10
CA GLY A 32 14.80 11.01 -11.22
C GLY A 32 14.97 9.63 -11.85
N SER A 33 14.46 8.61 -11.16
CA SER A 33 14.42 7.24 -11.69
C SER A 33 13.52 7.17 -12.93
N THR A 34 13.85 6.26 -13.86
CA THR A 34 13.09 5.99 -15.08
C THR A 34 11.59 5.80 -14.83
N ALA A 35 11.22 5.15 -13.72
CA ALA A 35 9.81 4.90 -13.39
C ALA A 35 9.07 6.18 -12.97
N ALA A 36 9.70 7.05 -12.17
CA ALA A 36 9.12 8.32 -11.76
C ALA A 36 8.96 9.28 -12.94
N LEU A 37 9.97 9.35 -13.82
CA LEU A 37 9.92 10.20 -15.01
C LEU A 37 8.85 9.77 -16.01
N LYS A 38 8.70 8.46 -16.26
CA LYS A 38 7.62 7.96 -17.12
C LYS A 38 6.24 8.36 -16.59
N LYS A 39 6.04 8.31 -15.27
CA LYS A 39 4.79 8.76 -14.62
C LYS A 39 4.59 10.28 -14.74
N SER A 40 5.63 11.09 -14.51
CA SER A 40 5.56 12.55 -14.71
C SER A 40 5.22 12.91 -16.16
N ILE A 41 5.80 12.21 -17.15
CA ILE A 41 5.52 12.41 -18.57
C ILE A 41 4.08 12.02 -18.91
N ASP A 42 3.61 10.88 -18.39
CA ASP A 42 2.24 10.41 -18.61
C ASP A 42 1.22 11.37 -18.00
N TRP A 43 1.46 11.80 -16.76
CA TRP A 43 0.64 12.79 -16.07
C TRP A 43 0.61 14.13 -16.82
N PHE A 44 1.75 14.57 -17.35
CA PHE A 44 1.81 15.78 -18.16
C PHE A 44 1.04 15.64 -19.47
N CYS A 45 1.09 14.47 -20.10
CA CYS A 45 0.34 14.18 -21.32
C CYS A 45 -1.18 14.24 -21.07
N ASP A 46 -1.64 13.74 -19.93
CA ASP A 46 -3.06 13.68 -19.57
C ASP A 46 -3.62 15.01 -19.02
N THR A 47 -2.87 15.67 -18.13
CA THR A 47 -3.35 16.82 -17.35
C THR A 47 -2.75 18.17 -17.77
N ALA A 48 -1.81 18.18 -18.73
CA ALA A 48 -1.00 19.34 -19.11
C ALA A 48 -0.22 20.00 -17.95
N THR A 49 -0.13 19.34 -16.80
CA THR A 49 0.49 19.85 -15.56
C THR A 49 1.81 19.14 -15.30
N ILE A 50 2.84 19.89 -14.93
CA ILE A 50 4.18 19.35 -14.62
C ILE A 50 4.24 19.05 -13.13
N ILE A 51 4.41 17.77 -12.76
CA ILE A 51 4.67 17.34 -11.38
C ILE A 51 6.12 16.84 -11.29
N ASP A 52 6.84 17.34 -10.28
CA ASP A 52 8.23 16.96 -10.04
C ASP A 52 8.34 15.46 -9.69
N PRO A 53 9.29 14.72 -10.27
CA PRO A 53 9.51 13.30 -9.96
C PRO A 53 9.78 13.03 -8.47
N LYS A 54 10.26 14.00 -7.70
CA LYS A 54 10.43 13.88 -6.24
C LYS A 54 9.08 13.77 -5.51
N GLU A 55 8.06 14.47 -6.00
CA GLU A 55 6.70 14.37 -5.43
C GLU A 55 6.13 12.95 -5.63
N PHE A 56 6.48 12.28 -6.72
CA PHE A 56 6.09 10.88 -6.94
C PHE A 56 6.81 9.90 -6.02
N THR A 57 8.06 10.18 -5.65
CA THR A 57 8.78 9.39 -4.63
C THR A 57 8.14 9.59 -3.26
N SER A 58 7.81 10.83 -2.88
CA SER A 58 7.10 11.14 -1.63
C SER A 58 5.73 10.48 -1.58
N LEU A 59 4.96 10.53 -2.67
CA LEU A 59 3.64 9.87 -2.77
C LEU A 59 3.75 8.34 -2.74
N ALA A 60 4.79 7.75 -3.33
CA ALA A 60 5.03 6.31 -3.23
C ALA A 60 5.31 5.91 -1.77
N THR A 61 6.15 6.67 -1.06
CA THR A 61 6.39 6.47 0.37
C THR A 61 5.12 6.65 1.19
N THR A 62 4.29 7.66 0.92
CA THR A 62 3.01 7.85 1.61
C THR A 62 2.06 6.68 1.35
N ARG A 63 2.05 6.10 0.15
CA ARG A 63 1.20 4.94 -0.19
C ARG A 63 1.71 3.62 0.39
N GLU A 64 3.03 3.47 0.53
CA GLU A 64 3.62 2.33 1.25
C GLU A 64 3.46 2.45 2.78
N ASN A 65 3.28 3.67 3.29
CA ASN A 65 3.05 3.97 4.70
C ASN A 65 1.56 4.09 5.07
N GLN A 66 0.65 4.05 4.10
CA GLN A 66 -0.76 3.77 4.33
C GLN A 66 -0.89 2.28 4.63
N GLY A 67 -0.72 1.96 5.92
CA GLY A 67 -1.06 0.71 6.59
C GLY A 67 -1.01 -0.51 5.70
N LYS A 68 0.12 -1.23 5.67
CA LYS A 68 0.14 -2.61 5.15
C LYS A 68 -1.04 -3.34 5.77
N ALA A 69 -2.04 -3.69 4.97
CA ALA A 69 -3.20 -4.40 5.46
C ALA A 69 -2.72 -5.67 6.18
N VAL A 70 -2.78 -5.67 7.51
CA VAL A 70 -2.25 -6.75 8.33
C VAL A 70 -3.35 -7.79 8.47
N GLN A 71 -3.11 -8.97 7.93
CA GLN A 71 -4.01 -10.11 8.05
C GLN A 71 -3.34 -11.15 8.96
N GLU A 72 -4.00 -11.48 10.06
CA GLU A 72 -3.58 -12.53 10.99
C GLU A 72 -4.64 -13.63 11.08
N ASN A 73 -4.21 -14.89 11.07
CA ASN A 73 -5.07 -16.04 11.30
C ASN A 73 -5.04 -16.41 12.78
N PHE A 74 -6.19 -16.40 13.45
CA PHE A 74 -6.33 -16.74 14.86
C PHE A 74 -7.39 -17.83 15.05
N PHE A 75 -6.96 -19.05 15.41
CA PHE A 75 -7.84 -20.22 15.58
C PHE A 75 -8.77 -20.50 14.39
N GLY A 76 -8.30 -20.24 13.16
CA GLY A 76 -9.08 -20.41 11.93
C GLY A 76 -9.96 -19.21 11.57
N TYR A 77 -9.96 -18.15 12.39
CA TYR A 77 -10.62 -16.89 12.10
C TYR A 77 -9.62 -15.88 11.56
N ILE A 78 -9.99 -15.27 10.43
CA ILE A 78 -9.17 -14.26 9.79
C ILE A 78 -9.47 -12.91 10.43
N ILE A 79 -8.47 -12.32 11.08
CA ILE A 79 -8.52 -10.96 11.61
C ILE A 79 -7.74 -10.06 10.66
N LYS A 80 -8.33 -8.95 10.25
CA LYS A 80 -7.73 -7.99 9.33
C LYS A 80 -7.69 -6.61 9.96
N SER A 81 -6.68 -5.83 9.61
CA SER A 81 -6.60 -4.40 9.92
C SER A 81 -6.14 -3.66 8.66
N ASP A 82 -7.01 -2.81 8.12
CA ASP A 82 -6.72 -2.04 6.90
C ASP A 82 -5.90 -0.77 7.20
N THR A 83 -6.00 -0.24 8.42
CA THR A 83 -5.32 1.02 8.81
C THR A 83 -4.06 0.80 9.66
N GLY A 84 -3.83 -0.43 10.15
CA GLY A 84 -2.73 -0.73 11.07
C GLY A 84 -2.92 -0.17 12.50
N GLU A 85 -4.03 0.54 12.76
CA GLU A 85 -4.36 1.05 14.09
C GLU A 85 -4.80 -0.08 15.04
N PRO A 86 -4.42 -0.04 16.32
CA PRO A 86 -4.70 -1.10 17.29
C PRO A 86 -6.20 -1.33 17.54
N ASN A 87 -7.06 -0.35 17.26
CA ASN A 87 -8.52 -0.41 17.47
C ASN A 87 -9.35 -0.66 16.20
N SER A 88 -8.69 -0.72 15.02
CA SER A 88 -9.36 -0.83 13.72
C SER A 88 -9.31 -2.25 13.15
N TRP A 89 -9.28 -3.27 14.03
CA TRP A 89 -9.26 -4.67 13.60
C TRP A 89 -10.70 -5.14 13.38
N TYR A 90 -10.87 -6.03 12.40
CA TYR A 90 -12.15 -6.68 12.14
C TYR A 90 -11.95 -8.16 11.84
N CYS A 91 -12.97 -8.95 12.16
CA CYS A 91 -12.99 -10.38 11.92
C CYS A 91 -14.41 -10.82 11.55
N PHE A 92 -14.52 -11.75 10.60
CA PHE A 92 -15.77 -12.45 10.35
C PHE A 92 -15.87 -13.66 11.29
N PHE A 93 -16.78 -13.58 12.25
CA PHE A 93 -17.00 -14.61 13.25
C PHE A 93 -18.43 -15.15 13.13
N ASN A 94 -18.56 -16.42 12.73
CA ASN A 94 -19.85 -17.12 12.63
C ASN A 94 -20.92 -16.35 11.82
N GLY A 95 -20.53 -15.79 10.67
CA GLY A 95 -21.41 -14.99 9.81
C GLY A 95 -21.67 -13.55 10.28
N LYS A 96 -21.08 -13.12 11.42
CA LYS A 96 -21.17 -11.74 11.91
C LYS A 96 -19.82 -11.05 11.81
N LEU A 97 -19.82 -9.79 11.36
CA LEU A 97 -18.62 -8.96 11.39
C LEU A 97 -18.45 -8.38 12.80
N ILE A 98 -17.35 -8.74 13.46
CA ILE A 98 -16.93 -8.13 14.71
C ILE A 98 -15.79 -7.14 14.43
N LYS A 99 -15.87 -5.95 15.01
CA LYS A 99 -14.87 -4.88 14.90
C LYS A 99 -14.42 -4.45 16.28
N GLY A 100 -13.14 -4.13 16.43
CA GLY A 100 -12.59 -3.64 17.69
C GLY A 100 -11.08 -3.84 17.78
N GLY A 101 -10.55 -3.74 19.00
CA GLY A 101 -9.13 -4.01 19.22
C GLY A 101 -8.79 -5.48 19.04
N LYS A 102 -7.57 -5.77 18.56
CA LYS A 102 -7.05 -7.14 18.36
C LYS A 102 -7.31 -8.03 19.59
N LEU A 103 -6.97 -7.52 20.78
CA LEU A 103 -7.11 -8.27 22.04
C LEU A 103 -8.57 -8.59 22.38
N ALA A 104 -9.50 -7.69 22.06
CA ALA A 104 -10.93 -7.89 22.32
C ALA A 104 -11.51 -8.95 21.38
N ILE A 105 -11.12 -8.94 20.11
CA ILE A 105 -11.51 -9.96 19.13
C ILE A 105 -10.97 -11.33 19.55
N GLN A 106 -9.69 -11.41 19.95
CA GLN A 106 -9.08 -12.66 20.43
C GLN A 106 -9.83 -13.23 21.64
N LYS A 107 -10.09 -12.41 22.67
CA LYS A 107 -10.85 -12.83 23.86
C LYS A 107 -12.26 -13.31 23.53
N HIS A 108 -12.93 -12.69 22.56
CA HIS A 108 -14.26 -13.10 22.13
C HIS A 108 -14.23 -14.50 21.48
N ILE A 109 -13.26 -14.74 20.60
CA ILE A 109 -13.06 -16.03 19.93
C ILE A 109 -12.74 -17.12 20.96
N GLU A 110 -11.84 -16.84 21.91
CA GLU A 110 -11.48 -17.78 22.99
C GLU A 110 -12.68 -18.10 23.90
N GLY A 111 -13.44 -17.08 24.30
CA GLY A 111 -14.65 -17.27 25.11
C GLY A 111 -15.69 -18.15 24.41
N TYR A 112 -15.87 -17.96 23.10
CA TYR A 112 -16.77 -18.80 22.31
C TYR A 112 -16.28 -20.26 22.22
N LEU A 113 -14.99 -20.48 22.00
CA LEU A 113 -14.40 -21.83 21.96
C LEU A 113 -14.61 -22.59 23.27
N ILE A 114 -14.41 -21.91 24.41
CA ILE A 114 -14.63 -22.48 25.75
C ILE A 114 -16.12 -22.81 25.96
N ALA A 115 -17.01 -21.89 25.58
CA ALA A 115 -18.46 -22.12 25.70
C ALA A 115 -18.93 -23.29 24.83
N LYS A 116 -18.44 -23.39 23.60
CA LYS A 116 -18.74 -24.51 22.69
C LYS A 116 -18.30 -25.85 23.28
N LYS A 117 -17.05 -25.93 23.79
CA LYS A 117 -16.51 -27.15 24.41
C LYS A 117 -17.31 -27.59 25.64
N LYS A 118 -17.76 -26.65 26.48
CA LYS A 118 -18.64 -26.95 27.62
C LYS A 118 -20.02 -27.45 27.19
N ALA A 119 -20.61 -26.85 26.15
CA ALA A 119 -21.90 -27.28 25.61
C ALA A 119 -21.84 -28.69 24.99
N GLU A 120 -20.72 -29.05 24.34
CA GLU A 120 -20.50 -30.40 23.82
C GLU A 120 -20.29 -31.43 24.94
N GLN A 121 -19.64 -31.06 26.05
CA GLN A 121 -19.48 -31.94 27.21
C GLN A 121 -20.79 -32.20 27.97
N GLN A 122 -21.72 -31.24 27.99
CA GLN A 122 -23.04 -31.42 28.64
C GLN A 122 -24.03 -32.24 27.81
N LYS A 123 -23.72 -32.49 26.52
CA LYS A 123 -24.55 -33.29 25.61
C LYS A 123 -24.14 -34.76 25.51
N LYS A 124 -23.05 -35.15 26.17
CA LYS A 124 -22.62 -36.55 26.32
C LYS A 124 -23.08 -37.09 27.66
#